data_AF-A0AAD2FSB9-F1
#
_entry.id   AF-A0AAD2FSB9-F1
#
_cell.length_a   1.000
_cell.length_b   1.000
_cell.length_c   1.000
_cell.angle_alpha   90.00
_cell.angle_beta   90.00
_cell.angle_gamma   90.00
#
_symmetry.space_group_name_H-M   'P 1'
#
loop_
_entity.id
_entity.type
_entity.pdbx_description
1 polymer ?
#
loop_
_entity_poly.entity_id
_entity_poly.type
_entity_poly.pdbx_seq_one_letter_code
_entity_poly.pdbx_strand_id
1 'polypeptide(L)'
;MGRNGYAKGTESGHQTTVRELKPKAARRKGAISKRTLLCRQIAREVVGLAPYERRILDMIKTGGSAADKRVYKFAKRRLGSHKRAVNKREDIKQVNSMQRARAAGAN
;
A
#
# COMPACT_ATOMS: atom_id res chain seq x y z
N MET A 1 -7.61 13.10 -26.32
CA MET A 1 -8.71 12.39 -27.00
C MET A 1 -9.81 13.40 -27.25
N GLY A 2 -9.98 13.78 -28.51
CA GLY A 2 -11.07 14.68 -28.93
C GLY A 2 -12.40 13.96 -28.78
N ARG A 3 -13.47 14.71 -28.55
CA ARG A 3 -14.84 14.19 -28.67
C ARG A 3 -15.28 14.40 -30.12
N ASN A 4 -15.96 13.44 -30.73
CA ASN A 4 -16.24 13.41 -32.16
C ASN A 4 -17.67 13.90 -32.51
N GLY A 5 -18.47 14.30 -31.51
CA GLY A 5 -19.83 14.81 -31.73
C GLY A 5 -20.91 13.72 -31.78
N TYR A 6 -20.53 12.44 -31.82
CA TYR A 6 -21.46 11.32 -31.76
C TYR A 6 -22.06 11.14 -30.36
N ALA A 7 -23.33 10.72 -30.28
CA ALA A 7 -24.04 10.49 -29.02
C ALA A 7 -23.58 9.23 -28.27
N LYS A 8 -22.93 8.28 -28.94
CA LYS A 8 -22.45 7.01 -28.36
C LYS A 8 -21.09 6.61 -28.93
N GLY A 9 -20.32 5.84 -28.17
CA GLY A 9 -18.96 5.42 -28.50
C GLY A 9 -17.92 5.96 -27.53
N THR A 10 -16.69 5.46 -27.61
CA THR A 10 -15.56 5.82 -26.73
C THR A 10 -15.19 7.30 -26.78
N GLU A 11 -15.29 7.92 -27.97
CA GLU A 11 -15.01 9.34 -28.19
C GLU A 11 -16.30 10.17 -28.36
N SER A 12 -17.39 9.70 -27.75
CA SER A 12 -18.68 10.39 -27.82
C SER A 12 -18.71 11.70 -27.02
N GLY A 13 -19.73 12.50 -27.33
CA GLY A 13 -20.00 13.78 -26.69
C GLY A 13 -19.70 14.97 -27.59
N HIS A 14 -20.11 16.14 -27.14
CA HIS A 14 -19.95 17.38 -27.87
C HIS A 14 -18.46 17.74 -28.05
N GLN A 15 -18.08 18.08 -29.28
CA GLN A 15 -16.72 18.48 -29.64
C GLN A 15 -16.36 19.74 -28.86
N THR A 16 -15.42 19.63 -27.92
CA THR A 16 -15.05 20.71 -26.99
C THR A 16 -13.53 20.80 -26.90
N THR A 17 -13.00 22.02 -26.78
CA THR A 17 -11.58 22.25 -26.52
C THR A 17 -11.28 22.00 -25.03
N VAL A 18 -10.58 20.92 -24.73
CA VAL A 18 -10.25 20.57 -23.34
C VAL A 18 -9.19 21.53 -22.81
N ARG A 19 -9.48 22.20 -21.68
CA ARG A 19 -8.53 23.06 -20.97
C ARG A 19 -7.75 22.23 -19.95
N GLU A 20 -6.44 22.40 -19.88
CA GLU A 20 -5.63 21.82 -18.82
C GLU A 20 -5.88 22.57 -17.51
N LEU A 21 -6.53 21.89 -16.56
CA LEU A 21 -6.81 22.44 -15.23
C LEU A 21 -5.64 22.15 -14.29
N LYS A 22 -5.17 23.19 -13.58
CA LYS A 22 -4.17 23.01 -12.51
C LYS A 22 -4.71 22.02 -11.46
N PRO A 23 -3.89 21.06 -10.99
CA PRO A 23 -4.32 20.14 -9.95
C PRO A 23 -4.64 20.88 -8.65
N LYS A 24 -5.86 20.67 -8.15
CA LYS A 24 -6.33 21.26 -6.88
C LYS A 24 -5.52 20.69 -5.71
N ALA A 25 -5.13 21.54 -4.75
CA ALA A 25 -4.40 21.12 -3.55
C ALA A 25 -5.11 20.01 -2.76
N ALA A 26 -6.45 20.03 -2.72
CA ALA A 26 -7.25 18.98 -2.08
C ALA A 26 -7.00 17.57 -2.64
N ARG A 27 -6.62 17.43 -3.92
CA ARG A 27 -6.27 16.14 -4.54
C ARG A 27 -4.96 15.55 -4.00
N ARG A 28 -4.11 16.36 -3.36
CA ARG A 28 -2.85 15.92 -2.74
C ARG A 28 -3.03 15.40 -1.31
N LYS A 29 -4.24 15.51 -0.73
CA LYS A 29 -4.52 15.03 0.63
C LYS A 29 -4.18 13.54 0.75
N GLY A 30 -3.35 13.19 1.73
CA GLY A 30 -2.89 11.81 1.97
C GLY A 30 -1.50 11.48 1.41
N ALA A 31 -0.90 12.36 0.61
CA ALA A 31 0.48 12.20 0.15
C ALA A 31 1.47 12.25 1.33
N ILE A 32 2.48 11.38 1.30
CA ILE A 32 3.51 11.30 2.34
C ILE A 32 4.55 12.40 2.09
N SER A 33 4.84 13.22 3.12
CA SER A 33 5.94 14.19 3.12
C SER A 33 7.20 13.60 3.79
N LYS A 34 8.37 14.17 3.51
CA LYS A 34 9.65 13.74 4.11
C LYS A 34 9.60 13.77 5.65
N ARG A 35 9.06 14.86 6.22
CA ARG A 35 8.88 15.00 7.68
C ARG A 35 7.95 13.94 8.25
N THR A 36 6.79 13.72 7.64
CA THR A 36 5.82 12.74 8.14
C THR A 36 6.34 11.31 8.02
N LEU A 37 7.14 11.00 7.00
CA LEU A 37 7.79 9.70 6.86
C LEU A 37 8.77 9.45 8.02
N LEU A 38 9.65 10.42 8.31
CA LEU A 38 10.60 10.34 9.42
C LEU A 38 9.89 10.11 10.76
N CYS A 39 8.86 10.91 11.07
CA CYS A 39 8.09 10.73 12.31
C CYS A 39 7.44 9.33 12.41
N ARG A 40 6.91 8.79 11.31
CA ARG A 40 6.31 7.46 11.28
C ARG A 40 7.34 6.34 11.46
N GLN A 41 8.55 6.50 10.92
CA GLN A 41 9.64 5.55 11.11
C GLN A 41 10.07 5.49 12.58
N ILE A 42 10.29 6.65 13.21
CA ILE A 42 10.64 6.75 14.64
C ILE A 42 9.54 6.13 15.51
N ALA A 43 8.28 6.47 15.28
CA ALA A 43 7.17 5.91 16.06
C ALA A 43 7.07 4.38 15.95
N ARG A 44 7.33 3.83 14.76
CA ARG A 44 7.32 2.38 14.51
C ARG A 44 8.49 1.67 15.19
N GLU A 45 9.65 2.33 15.29
CA GLU A 45 10.81 1.81 16.01
C GLU A 45 10.56 1.76 17.52
N VAL A 46 9.97 2.81 18.10
CA VAL A 46 9.71 2.90 19.54
C VAL A 46 8.59 1.95 19.99
N VAL A 47 7.45 1.93 19.28
CA VAL A 47 6.26 1.15 19.69
C VAL A 47 6.33 -0.30 19.20
N GLY A 48 7.01 -0.56 18.08
CA GLY A 48 7.10 -1.87 17.47
C GLY A 48 5.82 -2.33 16.75
N LEU A 49 5.65 -3.65 16.61
CA LEU A 49 4.57 -4.29 15.86
C LEU A 49 3.40 -4.71 16.76
N ALA A 50 2.17 -4.51 16.28
CA ALA A 50 0.98 -4.99 16.97
C ALA A 50 0.93 -6.53 17.04
N PRO A 51 0.19 -7.14 17.98
CA PRO A 51 0.15 -8.60 18.15
C PRO A 51 -0.25 -9.37 16.88
N TYR A 52 -1.21 -8.84 16.11
CA TYR A 52 -1.63 -9.47 14.85
C TYR A 52 -0.58 -9.32 13.74
N GLU A 53 0.23 -8.26 13.78
CA GLU A 53 1.31 -8.00 12.81
C GLU A 53 2.50 -8.91 13.10
N ARG A 54 2.82 -9.13 14.38
CA ARG A 54 3.82 -10.13 14.81
C ARG A 54 3.44 -11.52 14.33
N ARG A 55 2.18 -11.95 14.54
CA ARG A 55 1.71 -13.25 14.02
C ARG A 55 1.81 -13.35 12.49
N ILE A 56 1.60 -12.25 11.76
CA ILE A 56 1.80 -12.22 10.31
C ILE A 56 3.28 -12.40 9.95
N LEU A 57 4.17 -11.72 10.65
CA LEU A 57 5.62 -11.85 10.48
C LEU A 57 6.07 -13.30 10.74
N ASP A 58 5.57 -13.93 11.80
CA ASP A 58 5.89 -15.32 12.13
C ASP A 58 5.43 -16.27 11.03
N MET A 59 4.19 -16.12 10.55
CA MET A 59 3.67 -16.90 9.41
C MET A 59 4.51 -16.72 8.13
N ILE A 60 5.09 -15.54 7.92
CA ILE A 60 5.99 -15.27 6.80
C ILE A 60 7.36 -15.94 7.01
N LYS A 61 7.88 -15.91 8.24
CA LYS A 61 9.19 -16.52 8.61
C LYS A 61 9.17 -18.04 8.55
N THR A 62 8.09 -18.69 9.00
CA THR A 62 7.96 -20.16 8.97
C THR A 62 8.06 -20.73 7.54
N GLY A 63 7.76 -19.95 6.50
CA GLY A 63 7.96 -20.35 5.11
C GLY A 63 7.02 -21.45 4.59
N GLY A 64 6.96 -21.61 3.28
CA GLY A 64 6.19 -22.64 2.56
C GLY A 64 5.35 -22.08 1.40
N SER A 65 5.06 -22.91 0.40
CA SER A 65 4.32 -22.56 -0.82
C SER A 65 2.87 -22.08 -0.56
N ALA A 66 2.28 -22.43 0.59
CA ALA A 66 0.94 -22.00 1.01
C ALA A 66 0.93 -20.84 2.03
N ALA A 67 2.07 -20.26 2.39
CA ALA A 67 2.15 -19.24 3.43
C ALA A 67 1.41 -17.94 3.07
N ASP A 68 1.55 -17.47 1.82
CA ASP A 68 0.96 -16.20 1.38
C ASP A 68 -0.57 -16.18 1.40
N LYS A 69 -1.21 -17.31 1.04
CA LYS A 69 -2.67 -17.45 1.08
C LYS A 69 -3.17 -17.46 2.53
N ARG A 70 -2.45 -18.14 3.44
CA ARG A 70 -2.78 -18.18 4.88
C ARG A 70 -2.63 -16.78 5.51
N VAL A 71 -1.53 -16.08 5.23
CA VAL A 71 -1.30 -14.70 5.67
C VAL A 71 -2.41 -13.78 5.19
N TYR A 72 -2.75 -13.84 3.91
CA TYR A 72 -3.84 -13.04 3.34
C TYR A 72 -5.18 -13.32 4.03
N LYS A 73 -5.55 -14.61 4.23
CA LYS A 73 -6.80 -14.97 4.91
C LYS A 73 -6.84 -14.48 6.36
N PHE A 74 -5.73 -14.57 7.08
CA PHE A 74 -5.62 -14.04 8.43
C PHE A 74 -5.74 -12.51 8.46
N ALA A 75 -4.99 -11.81 7.60
CA ALA A 75 -5.01 -10.36 7.50
C ALA A 75 -6.41 -9.84 7.08
N LYS A 76 -7.07 -10.51 6.14
CA LYS A 76 -8.44 -10.17 5.73
C LYS A 76 -9.45 -10.36 6.86
N ARG A 77 -9.34 -11.43 7.66
CA ARG A 77 -10.19 -11.62 8.84
C ARG A 77 -9.97 -10.55 9.91
N ARG A 78 -8.77 -9.97 10.02
CA ARG A 78 -8.47 -8.88 10.97
C ARG A 78 -8.79 -7.48 10.45
N LEU A 79 -8.62 -7.21 9.15
CA LEU A 79 -8.75 -5.87 8.54
C LEU A 79 -10.02 -5.68 7.70
N GLY A 80 -10.77 -6.75 7.45
CA GLY A 80 -12.04 -6.78 6.71
C GLY A 80 -11.89 -6.81 5.17
N SER A 81 -11.17 -5.86 4.60
CA SER A 81 -11.13 -5.68 3.13
C SER A 81 -9.92 -6.32 2.44
N HIS A 82 -10.09 -6.67 1.15
CA HIS A 82 -9.02 -7.23 0.30
C HIS A 82 -7.83 -6.28 0.16
N LYS A 83 -8.06 -5.02 -0.24
CA LYS A 83 -7.00 -4.04 -0.48
C LYS A 83 -6.15 -3.81 0.77
N ARG A 84 -6.79 -3.68 1.95
CA ARG A 84 -6.07 -3.51 3.23
C ARG A 84 -5.25 -4.74 3.60
N ALA A 85 -5.80 -5.95 3.38
CA ALA A 85 -5.09 -7.19 3.68
C ALA A 85 -3.85 -7.38 2.80
N VAL A 86 -3.96 -7.11 1.49
CA VAL A 86 -2.82 -7.16 0.56
C VAL A 86 -1.77 -6.13 0.97
N ASN A 87 -2.16 -4.88 1.19
CA ASN A 87 -1.21 -3.83 1.59
C ASN A 87 -0.50 -4.16 2.90
N LYS A 88 -1.21 -4.71 3.89
CA LYS A 88 -0.60 -5.11 5.16
C LYS A 88 0.35 -6.30 4.99
N ARG A 89 0.02 -7.26 4.13
CA ARG A 89 0.94 -8.37 3.81
C ARG A 89 2.25 -7.83 3.21
N GLU A 90 2.17 -6.94 2.23
CA GLU A 90 3.37 -6.36 1.60
C GLU A 90 4.18 -5.49 2.59
N ASP A 91 3.53 -4.69 3.44
CA ASP A 91 4.18 -3.92 4.51
C ASP A 91 4.98 -4.83 5.45
N ILE A 92 4.41 -5.97 5.90
CA ILE A 92 5.13 -6.91 6.77
C ILE A 92 6.22 -7.68 6.03
N LYS A 93 6.05 -8.02 4.75
CA LYS A 93 7.12 -8.58 3.92
C LYS A 93 8.32 -7.64 3.82
N GLN A 94 8.06 -6.34 3.64
CA GLN A 94 9.09 -5.31 3.64
C GLN A 94 9.78 -5.17 5.00
N VAL A 95 9.02 -5.26 6.11
CA VAL A 95 9.61 -5.29 7.44
C VAL A 95 10.54 -6.50 7.61
N ASN A 96 10.13 -7.68 7.15
CA ASN A 96 10.97 -8.88 7.21
C ASN A 96 12.25 -8.74 6.39
N SER A 97 12.18 -8.18 5.17
CA SER A 97 13.37 -7.96 4.35
C SER A 97 14.34 -6.96 4.99
N MET A 98 13.83 -5.86 5.55
CA MET A 98 14.65 -4.89 6.29
C MET A 98 15.31 -5.52 7.52
N GLN A 99 14.60 -6.36 8.28
CA GLN A 99 15.16 -7.07 9.42
C GLN A 99 16.30 -8.02 9.00
N ARG A 100 16.10 -8.79 7.90
CA ARG A 100 17.13 -9.68 7.36
C ARG A 100 18.36 -8.93 6.85
N ALA A 101 18.16 -7.81 6.15
CA ALA A 101 19.25 -6.96 5.67
C ALA A 101 20.06 -6.35 6.82
N ARG A 102 19.39 -5.86 7.87
CA ARG A 102 20.06 -5.36 9.08
C ARG A 102 20.87 -6.45 9.77
N ALA A 103 20.32 -7.66 9.89
CA ALA A 103 21.04 -8.79 10.48
C ALA A 103 22.26 -9.22 9.66
N ALA A 104 22.19 -9.14 8.33
CA ALA A 104 23.31 -9.49 7.44
C ALA A 104 24.46 -8.47 7.47
N GLY A 105 24.16 -7.18 7.71
CA GLY A 105 25.17 -6.11 7.82
C GLY A 105 25.66 -5.84 9.25
N ALA A 106 25.25 -6.65 10.23
CA ALA A 106 25.66 -6.54 11.63
C ALA A 106 26.85 -7.45 11.98
N ASN A 107 27.48 -8.08 10.97
CA ASN A 107 28.71 -8.86 11.08
C ASN A 107 29.85 -8.13 10.38
#